data_AF-A0A6N6SEE8-F1
#
_entry.id   AF-A0A6N6SEE8-F1
#
_cell.length_a   1.000
_cell.length_b   1.000
_cell.length_c   1.000
_cell.angle_alpha   90.00
_cell.angle_beta   90.00
_cell.angle_gamma   90.00
#
_symmetry.space_group_name_H-M   'P 1'
#
loop_
_entity.id
_entity.type
_entity.pdbx_description
1 polymer ?
#
loop_
_entity_poly.entity_id
_entity_poly.type
_entity_poly.pdbx_seq_one_letter_code
_entity_poly.pdbx_strand_id
1 'polypeptide(L)'
;MTHPKGYSGTQIALHWAVALLVVGQYIFKDSVAAAWEAIRQGTDYAFDPLILAHVAGGALILVFVLWRLTLRLKRGGPLPPENEPAPLKTLSHVAHWAFYGVLRSCRFRAL
;
A
#
# COMPACT_ATOMS: atom_id res chain seq x y z
N MET A 1 6.39 -27.90 -18.33
CA MET A 1 6.36 -26.45 -18.06
C MET A 1 6.81 -26.24 -16.62
N THR A 2 7.91 -25.52 -16.39
CA THR A 2 8.46 -25.33 -15.04
C THR A 2 7.64 -24.30 -14.28
N HIS A 3 6.89 -24.75 -13.28
CA HIS A 3 6.17 -23.85 -12.38
C HIS A 3 7.17 -23.15 -11.43
N PRO A 4 7.16 -21.82 -11.32
CA PRO A 4 8.03 -21.12 -10.39
C PRO A 4 7.64 -21.47 -8.95
N LYS A 5 8.62 -21.93 -8.15
CA LYS A 5 8.44 -22.34 -6.74
C LYS A 5 8.14 -21.18 -5.76
N GLY A 6 7.92 -19.95 -6.24
CA GLY A 6 7.66 -18.78 -5.40
C GLY A 6 7.71 -17.47 -6.17
N TYR A 7 7.58 -16.35 -5.45
CA TYR A 7 7.75 -15.01 -6.02
C TYR A 7 9.18 -14.81 -6.53
N SER A 8 9.33 -14.19 -7.69
CA SER A 8 10.65 -13.78 -8.19
C SER A 8 11.23 -12.64 -7.34
N GLY A 9 12.56 -12.54 -7.27
CA GLY A 9 13.25 -11.46 -6.53
C GLY A 9 12.76 -10.06 -6.92
N THR A 10 12.45 -9.84 -8.20
CA THR A 10 11.87 -8.57 -8.69
C THR A 10 10.49 -8.28 -8.08
N GLN A 11 9.64 -9.29 -7.90
CA GLN A 11 8.31 -9.09 -7.28
C GLN A 11 8.43 -8.74 -5.79
N ILE A 12 9.41 -9.32 -5.10
CA ILE A 12 9.70 -9.03 -3.69
C ILE A 12 10.25 -7.61 -3.56
N ALA A 13 11.23 -7.24 -4.40
CA ALA A 13 11.83 -5.90 -4.39
C ALA A 13 10.79 -4.81 -4.71
N LEU A 14 9.97 -4.99 -5.76
CA LEU A 14 8.89 -4.05 -6.11
C LEU A 14 7.86 -3.92 -4.98
N HIS A 15 7.54 -5.02 -4.30
CA HIS A 15 6.61 -4.98 -3.17
C HIS A 15 7.15 -4.13 -2.01
N TRP A 16 8.39 -4.38 -1.60
CA TRP A 16 9.02 -3.61 -0.53
C TRP A 16 9.25 -2.14 -0.91
N ALA A 17 9.61 -1.86 -2.17
CA ALA A 17 9.74 -0.49 -2.66
C ALA A 17 8.42 0.28 -2.53
N VAL A 18 7.31 -0.30 -2.98
CA VAL A 18 5.98 0.31 -2.81
C VAL A 18 5.62 0.49 -1.33
N ALA A 19 5.89 -0.51 -0.49
CA ALA A 19 5.60 -0.44 0.93
C ALA A 19 6.35 0.72 1.61
N LEU A 20 7.66 0.87 1.34
CA LEU A 20 8.47 1.96 1.87
C LEU A 20 7.99 3.34 1.37
N LEU A 21 7.64 3.45 0.09
CA LEU A 21 7.10 4.69 -0.48
C LEU A 21 5.79 5.08 0.21
N VAL A 22 4.87 4.13 0.41
CA VAL A 22 3.60 4.36 1.12
C VAL A 22 3.83 4.79 2.57
N VAL A 23 4.79 4.18 3.28
CA VAL A 23 5.16 4.58 4.64
C VAL A 23 5.67 6.03 4.65
N GLY A 24 6.55 6.41 3.70
CA GLY A 24 7.00 7.79 3.57
C GLY A 24 5.85 8.77 3.35
N GLN A 25 4.93 8.44 2.44
CA GLN A 25 3.73 9.25 2.17
C GLN A 25 2.86 9.44 3.42
N TYR A 26 2.74 8.42 4.26
CA TYR A 26 1.98 8.49 5.51
C TYR A 26 2.64 9.39 6.55
N ILE A 27 3.97 9.34 6.68
CA ILE A 27 4.72 10.19 7.62
C ILE A 27 4.64 11.67 7.22
N PHE A 28 4.71 11.98 5.93
CA PHE A 28 4.73 13.37 5.43
C PHE A 28 3.34 13.93 5.08
N LYS A 29 2.26 13.26 5.48
CA LYS A 29 0.89 13.65 5.12
C LYS A 29 0.47 15.02 5.66
N ASP A 30 1.10 15.47 6.76
CA ASP A 30 0.67 16.68 7.47
C ASP A 30 0.95 17.95 6.66
N SER A 31 2.00 17.97 5.82
CA SER A 31 2.27 19.09 4.90
C SER A 31 1.12 19.32 3.92
N VAL A 32 0.57 18.24 3.36
CA VAL A 32 -0.57 18.31 2.43
C VAL A 32 -1.84 18.76 3.16
N ALA A 33 -2.05 18.27 4.40
CA ALA A 33 -3.18 18.70 5.22
C ALA A 33 -3.11 20.19 5.57
N ALA A 34 -1.92 20.70 5.91
CA ALA A 34 -1.69 22.11 6.19
C ALA A 34 -1.95 22.98 4.96
N ALA A 35 -1.47 22.58 3.78
CA ALA A 35 -1.76 23.28 2.54
C ALA A 35 -3.25 23.30 2.20
N TRP A 36 -3.93 22.17 2.39
CA TRP A 36 -5.37 22.08 2.17
C TRP A 36 -6.16 23.00 3.11
N GLU A 37 -5.74 23.11 4.36
CA GLU A 37 -6.33 24.02 5.34
C GLU A 37 -6.13 25.49 4.93
N ALA A 38 -4.92 25.88 4.52
CA ALA A 38 -4.63 27.23 4.04
C ALA A 38 -5.52 27.61 2.84
N ILE A 39 -5.61 26.72 1.85
CA ILE A 39 -6.50 26.89 0.69
C ILE A 39 -7.96 27.06 1.12
N ARG A 40 -8.44 26.25 2.09
CA ARG A 40 -9.81 26.37 2.60
C ARG A 40 -10.06 27.68 3.35
N GLN A 41 -9.05 28.23 4.00
CA GLN A 41 -9.14 29.52 4.68
C GLN A 41 -8.95 30.71 3.73
N GLY A 42 -8.70 30.45 2.44
CA GLY A 42 -8.43 31.49 1.44
C GLY A 42 -7.09 32.20 1.69
N THR A 43 -6.16 31.56 2.39
CA THR A 43 -4.83 32.09 2.64
C THR A 43 -3.83 31.54 1.63
N ASP A 44 -2.86 32.36 1.25
CA ASP A 44 -1.79 31.94 0.36
C ASP A 44 -0.91 30.87 1.02
N TYR A 45 -0.48 29.88 0.23
CA TYR A 45 0.40 28.82 0.67
C TYR A 45 1.70 28.83 -0.15
N ALA A 46 2.84 28.89 0.54
CA ALA A 46 4.16 28.88 -0.09
C ALA A 46 4.56 27.47 -0.54
N PHE A 47 5.47 27.36 -1.50
CA PHE A 47 5.98 26.07 -1.95
C PHE A 47 6.60 25.25 -0.81
N ASP A 48 6.18 23.99 -0.69
CA ASP A 48 6.73 23.00 0.26
C ASP A 48 7.28 21.79 -0.52
N PRO A 49 8.60 21.50 -0.42
CA PRO A 49 9.21 20.31 -1.01
C PRO A 49 8.55 18.98 -0.61
N LEU A 50 7.95 18.90 0.59
CA LEU A 50 7.26 17.69 1.06
C LEU A 50 5.96 17.44 0.29
N ILE A 51 5.28 18.48 -0.18
CA ILE A 51 4.11 18.33 -1.05
C ILE A 51 4.54 17.85 -2.42
N LEU A 52 5.63 18.38 -2.97
CA LEU A 52 6.18 17.88 -4.22
C LEU A 52 6.59 16.40 -4.08
N ALA A 53 7.22 16.03 -2.97
CA ALA A 53 7.56 14.65 -2.65
C ALA A 53 6.31 13.76 -2.51
N HIS A 54 5.21 14.28 -1.95
CA HIS A 54 3.93 13.59 -1.89
C HIS A 54 3.40 13.31 -3.31
N VAL A 55 3.28 14.32 -4.15
CA VAL A 55 2.75 14.18 -5.53
C VAL A 55 3.63 13.27 -6.38
N ALA A 56 4.94 13.52 -6.42
CA ALA A 56 5.87 12.71 -7.21
C ALA A 56 5.96 11.27 -6.69
N GLY A 57 5.97 11.08 -5.36
CA GLY A 57 5.98 9.76 -4.76
C GLY A 57 4.69 8.99 -5.00
N GLY A 58 3.52 9.65 -4.96
CA GLY A 58 2.23 9.07 -5.30
C GLY A 58 2.17 8.59 -6.75
N ALA A 59 2.68 9.41 -7.67
CA ALA A 59 2.82 9.02 -9.09
C ALA A 59 3.75 7.81 -9.26
N LEU A 60 4.88 7.78 -8.55
CA LEU A 60 5.82 6.66 -8.59
C LEU A 60 5.19 5.36 -8.06
N ILE A 61 4.44 5.44 -6.95
CA ILE A 61 3.68 4.31 -6.40
C ILE A 61 2.71 3.77 -7.46
N LEU A 62 1.96 4.64 -8.13
CA LEU A 62 1.01 4.23 -9.16
C LEU A 62 1.70 3.44 -10.28
N VAL A 63 2.85 3.94 -10.77
CA VAL A 63 3.65 3.25 -11.80
C VAL A 63 4.10 1.87 -11.32
N PHE A 64 4.63 1.75 -10.10
CA PHE A 64 5.08 0.47 -9.56
C PHE A 64 3.93 -0.51 -9.30
N VAL A 65 2.76 -0.03 -8.87
CA VAL A 65 1.57 -0.85 -8.70
C VAL A 65 1.09 -1.40 -10.05
N LEU A 66 1.04 -0.56 -11.09
CA LEU A 66 0.69 -1.00 -12.45
C LEU A 66 1.69 -2.03 -12.96
N TRP A 67 2.99 -1.78 -12.80
CA TRP A 67 4.02 -2.75 -13.16
C TRP A 67 3.83 -4.07 -12.40
N ARG A 68 3.64 -4.03 -11.09
CA ARG A 68 3.38 -5.24 -10.30
C ARG A 68 2.15 -6.01 -10.78
N LEU A 69 1.08 -5.31 -11.15
CA LEU A 69 -0.12 -5.92 -11.71
C LEU A 69 0.18 -6.62 -13.04
N THR A 70 0.91 -5.96 -13.95
CA THR A 70 1.32 -6.60 -15.22
C THR A 70 2.19 -7.83 -15.00
N LEU A 71 3.12 -7.81 -14.03
CA LEU A 71 3.93 -8.98 -13.68
C LEU A 71 3.09 -10.12 -13.14
N ARG A 72 2.10 -9.82 -12.28
CA ARG A 72 1.17 -10.82 -11.75
C ARG A 72 0.32 -11.45 -12.85
N LEU A 73 -0.17 -10.65 -13.80
CA LEU A 73 -0.96 -11.13 -14.93
C LEU A 73 -0.11 -11.98 -15.89
N LYS A 74 1.15 -11.60 -16.15
CA LYS A 74 2.04 -12.33 -17.07
C LYS A 74 2.62 -13.61 -16.47
N ARG A 75 2.98 -13.62 -15.19
CA ARG A 75 3.67 -14.76 -14.55
C ARG A 75 2.76 -15.68 -13.74
N GLY A 76 1.52 -15.25 -13.45
CA GLY A 76 0.66 -15.91 -12.48
C GLY A 76 1.15 -15.71 -11.03
N GLY A 77 0.29 -15.99 -10.06
CA GLY A 77 0.70 -16.12 -8.66
C GLY A 77 1.28 -17.51 -8.41
N PRO A 78 2.13 -17.70 -7.38
CA PRO A 78 2.47 -19.05 -6.92
C PRO A 78 1.17 -19.81 -6.67
N LEU A 79 1.07 -21.04 -7.20
CA LEU A 79 -0.06 -21.92 -6.87
C LEU A 79 -0.14 -22.03 -5.34
N PRO A 80 -1.35 -21.97 -4.74
CA PRO A 80 -1.52 -22.28 -3.33
C PRO A 80 -0.84 -23.61 -3.04
N PRO A 81 -0.08 -23.74 -1.94
CA PRO A 81 0.47 -25.04 -1.56
C PRO A 81 -0.69 -26.03 -1.45
N GLU A 82 -0.68 -27.11 -2.24
CA GLU A 82 -1.70 -28.19 -2.15
C GLU A 82 -1.76 -28.82 -0.75
N ASN A 83 -0.74 -28.57 0.08
CA ASN A 83 -0.53 -29.11 1.41
C ASN A 83 -0.41 -28.03 2.49
N GLU A 84 -1.23 -26.97 2.43
CA GLU A 84 -1.37 -26.06 3.58
C GLU A 84 -1.99 -26.82 4.76
N PRO A 85 -1.26 -27.05 5.88
CA PRO A 85 -1.84 -27.71 7.03
C PRO A 85 -2.93 -26.79 7.61
N ALA A 86 -4.10 -27.36 7.89
CA ALA A 86 -5.31 -26.66 8.33
C ALA A 86 -5.11 -25.54 9.39
N PRO A 87 -4.15 -25.64 10.35
CA PRO A 87 -3.90 -24.59 11.34
C PRO A 87 -3.44 -23.25 10.75
N LEU A 88 -2.68 -23.25 9.65
CA LEU A 88 -2.18 -22.03 9.02
C LEU A 88 -3.30 -21.28 8.27
N LYS A 89 -4.25 -22.04 7.71
CA LYS A 89 -5.43 -21.51 7.03
C LYS A 89 -6.37 -20.81 8.02
N THR A 90 -6.55 -21.36 9.23
CA THR A 90 -7.32 -20.72 10.30
C THR A 90 -6.61 -19.47 10.85
N LEU A 91 -5.29 -19.52 11.05
CA LEU A 91 -4.54 -18.36 11.56
C LEU A 91 -4.63 -17.16 10.61
N SER A 92 -4.52 -17.41 9.30
CA SER A 92 -4.66 -16.39 8.25
C SER A 92 -6.07 -15.78 8.22
N HIS A 93 -7.12 -16.59 8.40
CA HIS A 93 -8.49 -16.08 8.52
C HIS A 93 -8.72 -15.26 9.78
N VAL A 94 -8.20 -15.69 10.93
CA VAL A 94 -8.31 -14.94 12.19
C VAL A 94 -7.59 -13.60 12.08
N ALA A 95 -6.41 -13.56 11.47
CA ALA A 95 -5.68 -12.32 11.24
C ALA A 95 -6.46 -11.34 10.34
N HIS A 96 -7.08 -11.83 9.25
CA HIS A 96 -7.93 -11.00 8.39
C HIS A 96 -9.16 -10.46 9.11
N TRP A 97 -9.85 -11.30 9.89
CA TRP A 97 -11.02 -10.87 10.66
C TRP A 97 -10.67 -9.88 11.78
N ALA A 98 -9.53 -10.07 12.46
CA ALA A 98 -9.03 -9.13 13.44
C ALA A 98 -8.71 -7.77 12.79
N PHE A 99 -8.08 -7.78 11.61
CA PHE A 99 -7.83 -6.57 10.82
C PHE A 99 -9.12 -5.86 10.41
N TYR A 100 -10.12 -6.58 9.90
CA TYR A 100 -11.42 -6.01 9.58
C TYR A 100 -12.15 -5.47 10.83
N GLY A 101 -12.00 -6.13 11.98
CA GLY A 101 -12.53 -5.67 13.26
C GLY A 101 -11.95 -4.32 13.68
N VAL A 102 -10.62 -4.17 13.59
CA VAL A 102 -9.93 -2.90 13.91
C VAL A 102 -10.29 -1.80 12.90
N LEU A 103 -10.37 -2.13 11.61
CA LEU A 103 -10.80 -1.16 10.59
C LEU A 103 -12.26 -0.71 10.80
N ARG A 104 -13.14 -1.61 11.24
CA ARG A 104 -14.54 -1.28 11.55
C ARG A 104 -14.70 -0.52 12.87
N SER A 105 -13.79 -0.72 13.84
CA SER A 105 -13.81 0.02 15.11
C SER A 105 -13.29 1.45 14.97
N CYS A 106 -12.55 1.75 13.89
CA CYS A 106 -12.32 3.11 13.40
C CYS A 106 -13.58 3.71 12.72
N ARG A 107 -14.77 3.44 13.28
CA ARG A 107 -15.98 4.20 12.98
C ARG A 107 -15.82 5.57 13.62
N PHE A 108 -15.25 6.46 12.83
CA PHE A 108 -15.30 7.92 12.92
C PHE A 108 -16.58 8.36 13.64
N ARG A 109 -16.45 8.67 14.92
CA ARG A 109 -17.41 9.51 15.65
C ARG A 109 -16.91 10.94 15.47
N ALA A 110 -17.19 11.50 14.30
CA ALA A 110 -17.29 12.94 14.17
C ALA A 110 -18.76 13.30 14.32
N LEU A 111 -18.96 14.23 15.25
CA LEU A 111 -20.02 15.21 15.40
C LEU A 111 -20.97 15.34 14.20
#